data_AF-A0A8J3PQB7-F1
#
_entry.id   AF-A0A8J3PQB7-F1
#
_cell.length_a   1.000
_cell.length_b   1.000
_cell.length_c   1.000
_cell.angle_alpha   90.00
_cell.angle_beta   90.00
_cell.angle_gamma   90.00
#
_symmetry.space_group_name_H-M   'P 1'
#
loop_
_entity.id
_entity.type
_entity.pdbx_description
1 polymer ?
#
loop_
_entity_poly.entity_id
_entity_poly.type
_entity_poly.pdbx_seq_one_letter_code
_entity_poly.pdbx_strand_id
1 'polypeptide(L)'
;MIAAMLVTILCALWAQPVPAAEAAKLSTKVQLFYYPWYGNTEIGEWRHWQQGGHTPPADIGADLYPKLGAYDSGDVRGAVAQHMKWIQRSGAGVIVYSWWGRGSYEDRMARGVLDAAAKRGVKVAWHIEPYEGRTAESVVADIAYLNETYGGHPAYFRAPDQGRRPVFYIFWSLQIADWTALDQVNGDNVILAQTTDTSKIAHFSGMYTYDGIAGATAPGWKEAGAYAKEHGLIWAPSVAPGYVDDRAVPGNTTPTLGRDGGATYDKEWSNALDPVIGGDPTWVSVTSFNEWHEGSSIEPAASNPPAGFGYQTFAGAYGKRGKAAETAYLDRTKYWVKAFEKRR
;
A
#
# COMPACT_ATOMS: atom_id res chain seq x y z
N MET A 1 -36.78 -71.44 25.58
CA MET A 1 -36.33 -70.06 25.87
C MET A 1 -34.85 -69.97 25.56
N ILE A 2 -34.49 -69.39 24.40
CA ILE A 2 -33.11 -69.16 23.98
C ILE A 2 -32.92 -67.65 23.98
N ALA A 3 -32.04 -67.14 24.84
CA ALA A 3 -31.69 -65.73 24.91
C ALA A 3 -30.40 -65.49 24.11
N ALA A 4 -30.49 -64.71 23.05
CA ALA A 4 -29.36 -64.16 22.31
C ALA A 4 -28.92 -62.85 22.98
N MET A 5 -27.63 -62.69 23.24
CA MET A 5 -27.05 -61.45 23.77
C MET A 5 -26.03 -60.92 22.75
N LEU A 6 -26.35 -59.76 22.18
CA LEU A 6 -25.54 -59.03 21.20
C LEU A 6 -24.25 -58.49 21.85
N VAL A 7 -23.13 -58.70 21.19
CA VAL A 7 -21.85 -58.02 21.48
C VAL A 7 -21.83 -56.70 20.72
N THR A 8 -21.72 -55.58 21.44
CA THR A 8 -21.56 -54.24 20.86
C THR A 8 -20.07 -53.94 20.70
N ILE A 9 -19.60 -53.78 19.46
CA ILE A 9 -18.24 -53.34 19.16
C ILE A 9 -18.23 -51.80 19.13
N LEU A 10 -17.55 -51.17 20.10
CA LEU A 10 -17.24 -49.75 20.05
C LEU A 10 -16.02 -49.51 19.15
N CYS A 11 -16.23 -48.96 17.96
CA CYS A 11 -15.16 -48.37 17.15
C CYS A 11 -14.85 -46.96 17.66
N ALA A 12 -13.70 -46.80 18.33
CA ALA A 12 -13.16 -45.49 18.66
C ALA A 12 -12.52 -44.86 17.42
N LEU A 13 -13.22 -43.90 16.80
CA LEU A 13 -12.69 -43.06 15.73
C LEU A 13 -11.68 -42.07 16.31
N TRP A 14 -10.39 -42.28 16.03
CA TRP A 14 -9.35 -41.29 16.33
C TRP A 14 -9.45 -40.15 15.31
N ALA A 15 -9.81 -38.95 15.76
CA ALA A 15 -9.73 -37.75 14.94
C ALA A 15 -8.26 -37.42 14.66
N GLN A 16 -7.86 -37.51 13.39
CA GLN A 16 -6.55 -37.04 12.95
C GLN A 16 -6.48 -35.52 13.12
N PRO A 17 -5.39 -34.95 13.66
CA PRO A 17 -5.22 -33.51 13.72
C PRO A 17 -5.23 -32.94 12.30
N VAL A 18 -6.19 -32.04 12.03
CA VAL A 18 -6.18 -31.25 10.80
C VAL A 18 -4.89 -30.42 10.80
N PRO A 19 -4.03 -30.51 9.78
CA PRO A 19 -2.84 -29.67 9.71
C PRO A 19 -3.29 -28.21 9.77
N ALA A 20 -2.78 -27.47 10.76
CA ALA A 20 -2.96 -26.03 10.83
C ALA A 20 -2.46 -25.47 9.50
N ALA A 21 -3.34 -24.81 8.74
CA ALA A 21 -2.95 -24.14 7.51
C ALA A 21 -1.79 -23.20 7.85
N GLU A 22 -0.60 -23.48 7.32
CA GLU A 22 0.55 -22.60 7.44
C GLU A 22 0.09 -21.22 6.98
N ALA A 23 0.21 -20.21 7.85
CA ALA A 23 -0.21 -18.86 7.52
C ALA A 23 0.54 -18.45 6.24
N ALA A 24 -0.20 -18.23 5.15
CA ALA A 24 0.41 -17.94 3.86
C ALA A 24 1.40 -16.76 4.00
N LYS A 25 2.65 -16.99 3.61
CA LYS A 25 3.72 -16.00 3.67
C LYS A 25 3.31 -14.76 2.87
N LEU A 26 3.45 -13.58 3.47
CA LEU A 26 3.17 -12.31 2.79
C LEU A 26 4.20 -12.04 1.69
N SER A 27 3.75 -11.45 0.58
CA SER A 27 4.64 -11.07 -0.52
C SER A 27 5.46 -9.84 -0.16
N THR A 28 6.78 -9.94 -0.14
CA THR A 28 7.65 -8.76 0.02
C THR A 28 7.80 -7.96 -1.28
N LYS A 29 7.19 -8.42 -2.37
CA LYS A 29 7.28 -7.81 -3.71
C LYS A 29 6.01 -7.07 -4.11
N VAL A 30 4.93 -7.19 -3.33
CA VAL A 30 3.75 -6.33 -3.44
C VAL A 30 3.74 -5.36 -2.27
N GLN A 31 3.79 -4.07 -2.58
CA GLN A 31 3.95 -2.99 -1.60
C GLN A 31 2.78 -2.02 -1.69
N LEU A 32 2.29 -1.52 -0.55
CA LEU A 32 1.11 -0.63 -0.52
C LEU A 32 1.53 0.74 -0.01
N PHE A 33 1.26 1.82 -0.75
CA PHE A 33 1.44 3.18 -0.23
C PHE A 33 0.49 3.40 0.96
N TYR A 34 1.03 3.90 2.07
CA TYR A 34 0.34 4.01 3.36
C TYR A 34 0.54 5.39 3.98
N TYR A 35 -0.56 6.02 4.38
CA TYR A 35 -0.59 7.41 4.83
C TYR A 35 -0.98 7.47 6.32
N PRO A 36 -0.03 7.83 7.19
CA PRO A 36 -0.19 7.84 8.64
C PRO A 36 -0.60 9.23 9.17
N TRP A 37 -1.30 10.04 8.37
CA TRP A 37 -1.49 11.48 8.62
C TRP A 37 -2.87 11.88 9.13
N TYR A 38 -3.79 10.93 9.24
CA TYR A 38 -5.17 11.19 9.67
C TYR A 38 -5.23 11.41 11.19
N GLY A 39 -6.11 12.31 11.64
CA GLY A 39 -6.24 12.66 13.05
C GLY A 39 -7.67 13.04 13.41
N ASN A 40 -8.10 12.73 14.64
CA ASN A 40 -9.41 13.10 15.16
C ASN A 40 -9.33 13.70 16.57
N THR A 41 -10.46 14.18 17.07
CA THR A 41 -10.51 14.89 18.36
C THR A 41 -10.40 14.01 19.60
N GLU A 42 -10.35 12.67 19.46
CA GLU A 42 -10.15 11.78 20.61
C GLU A 42 -8.69 11.79 21.07
N ILE A 43 -7.75 11.91 20.14
CA ILE A 43 -6.30 11.90 20.41
C ILE A 43 -5.65 13.26 20.10
N GLY A 44 -6.35 14.17 19.40
CA GLY A 44 -5.86 15.53 19.16
C GLY A 44 -6.87 16.43 18.46
N GLU A 45 -6.56 16.80 17.22
CA GLU A 45 -7.37 17.66 16.36
C GLU A 45 -7.69 16.95 15.05
N TRP A 46 -8.69 17.46 14.32
CA TRP A 46 -8.94 17.00 12.96
C TRP A 46 -7.72 17.25 12.07
N ARG A 47 -7.19 16.18 11.49
CA ARG A 47 -6.12 16.24 10.48
C ARG A 47 -6.58 15.50 9.24
N HIS A 48 -6.35 16.10 8.08
CA HIS A 48 -6.69 15.59 6.75
C HIS A 48 -8.20 15.43 6.47
N TRP A 49 -9.02 14.95 7.41
CA TRP A 49 -10.45 14.71 7.19
C TRP A 49 -11.25 15.97 6.79
N GLN A 50 -10.83 17.15 7.24
CA GLN A 50 -11.45 18.45 6.95
C GLN A 50 -11.03 19.07 5.59
N GLN A 51 -10.13 18.42 4.86
CA GLN A 51 -9.62 18.92 3.58
C GLN A 51 -10.79 19.20 2.61
N GLY A 52 -10.64 20.19 1.73
CA GLY A 52 -11.75 20.66 0.86
C GLY A 52 -12.80 21.51 1.56
N GLY A 53 -12.62 21.85 2.85
CA GLY A 53 -13.57 22.66 3.61
C GLY A 53 -14.70 21.85 4.26
N HIS A 54 -14.50 20.54 4.41
CA HIS A 54 -15.46 19.61 5.00
C HIS A 54 -15.47 19.64 6.54
N THR A 55 -16.56 19.18 7.16
CA THR A 55 -16.75 19.17 8.63
C THR A 55 -16.91 17.75 9.21
N PRO A 56 -15.81 17.10 9.66
CA PRO A 56 -15.86 15.76 10.23
C PRO A 56 -16.67 15.70 11.53
N PRO A 57 -17.18 14.51 11.95
CA PRO A 57 -16.87 13.19 11.41
C PRO A 57 -17.77 12.75 10.26
N ALA A 58 -18.94 13.37 10.05
CA ALA A 58 -19.91 12.91 9.07
C ALA A 58 -19.60 13.39 7.65
N ASP A 59 -18.98 14.57 7.52
CA ASP A 59 -18.58 15.19 6.26
C ASP A 59 -17.05 15.24 6.18
N ILE A 60 -16.43 14.47 5.28
CA ILE A 60 -14.98 14.41 5.12
C ILE A 60 -14.57 14.71 3.67
N GLY A 61 -13.34 15.18 3.50
CA GLY A 61 -12.69 15.42 2.20
C GLY A 61 -12.24 14.13 1.51
N ALA A 62 -13.18 13.22 1.26
CA ALA A 62 -12.97 11.98 0.52
C ALA A 62 -14.30 11.51 -0.11
N ASP A 63 -14.22 10.90 -1.29
CA ASP A 63 -15.38 10.36 -2.02
C ASP A 63 -15.87 9.02 -1.47
N LEU A 64 -15.03 8.33 -0.72
CA LEU A 64 -15.38 7.13 0.03
C LEU A 64 -15.30 7.44 1.53
N TYR A 65 -16.14 6.80 2.32
CA TYR A 65 -16.08 6.90 3.77
C TYR A 65 -15.37 5.69 4.38
N PRO A 66 -14.34 5.84 5.23
CA PRO A 66 -13.64 4.71 5.82
C PRO A 66 -14.55 3.83 6.67
N LYS A 67 -14.31 2.51 6.66
CA LYS A 67 -15.04 1.58 7.52
C LYS A 67 -14.83 1.86 9.01
N LEU A 68 -13.67 2.42 9.36
CA LEU A 68 -13.34 2.82 10.73
C LEU A 68 -13.85 4.23 11.09
N GLY A 69 -14.55 4.90 10.17
CA GLY A 69 -14.88 6.32 10.31
C GLY A 69 -13.67 7.23 10.13
N ALA A 70 -13.82 8.51 10.46
CA ALA A 70 -12.73 9.48 10.48
C ALA A 70 -11.76 9.18 11.64
N TYR A 71 -10.91 8.18 11.44
CA TYR A 71 -10.02 7.61 12.45
C TYR A 71 -8.77 8.47 12.70
N ASP A 72 -8.04 8.13 13.75
CA ASP A 72 -6.77 8.74 14.11
C ASP A 72 -5.61 7.77 13.82
N SER A 73 -4.60 8.22 13.08
CA SER A 73 -3.40 7.44 12.75
C SER A 73 -2.45 7.24 13.95
N GLY A 74 -2.64 8.02 15.02
CA GLY A 74 -2.04 7.82 16.34
C GLY A 74 -2.75 6.75 17.19
N ASP A 75 -3.93 6.27 16.79
CA ASP A 75 -4.54 5.09 17.43
C ASP A 75 -3.86 3.79 16.97
N VAL A 76 -2.68 3.56 17.53
CA VAL A 76 -1.84 2.40 17.19
C VAL A 76 -2.42 1.07 17.68
N ARG A 77 -3.39 1.11 18.62
CA ARG A 77 -4.01 -0.08 19.24
C ARG A 77 -5.33 -0.46 18.59
N GLY A 78 -6.08 0.50 18.06
CA GLY A 78 -7.30 0.29 17.28
C GLY A 78 -7.02 0.40 15.79
N ALA A 79 -7.10 1.62 15.23
CA ALA A 79 -7.07 1.87 13.79
C ALA A 79 -5.86 1.23 13.08
N VAL A 80 -4.63 1.58 13.48
CA VAL A 80 -3.42 1.04 12.83
C VAL A 80 -3.31 -0.48 13.03
N ALA A 81 -3.63 -0.99 14.21
CA ALA A 81 -3.62 -2.44 14.46
C ALA A 81 -4.62 -3.18 13.56
N GLN A 82 -5.75 -2.54 13.23
CA GLN A 82 -6.74 -3.05 12.29
C GLN A 82 -6.25 -2.93 10.84
N HIS A 83 -5.58 -1.84 10.46
CA HIS A 83 -4.94 -1.70 9.15
C HIS A 83 -3.97 -2.86 8.87
N MET A 84 -3.11 -3.21 9.82
CA MET A 84 -2.15 -4.31 9.64
C MET A 84 -2.82 -5.68 9.44
N LYS A 85 -4.02 -5.89 10.00
CA LYS A 85 -4.82 -7.10 9.70
C LYS A 85 -5.37 -7.07 8.28
N TRP A 86 -5.78 -5.91 7.79
CA TRP A 86 -6.27 -5.73 6.42
C TRP A 86 -5.17 -5.84 5.37
N ILE A 87 -3.99 -5.30 5.66
CA ILE A 87 -2.78 -5.49 4.84
C ILE A 87 -2.41 -6.97 4.81
N GLN A 88 -2.39 -7.66 5.97
CA GLN A 88 -2.17 -9.11 6.00
C GLN A 88 -3.23 -9.87 5.18
N ARG A 89 -4.50 -9.44 5.21
CA ARG A 89 -5.58 -10.04 4.41
C ARG A 89 -5.32 -9.89 2.91
N SER A 90 -4.81 -8.76 2.46
CA SER A 90 -4.49 -8.51 1.05
C SER A 90 -3.33 -9.36 0.53
N GLY A 91 -2.54 -9.98 1.42
CA GLY A 91 -1.38 -10.79 1.08
C GLY A 91 -0.12 -9.97 0.75
N ALA A 92 -0.22 -8.65 0.66
CA ALA A 92 0.92 -7.76 0.57
C ALA A 92 1.72 -7.78 1.89
N GLY A 93 3.04 -7.71 1.77
CA GLY A 93 3.96 -7.84 2.91
C GLY A 93 4.67 -6.56 3.29
N VAL A 94 4.55 -5.49 2.49
CA VAL A 94 5.24 -4.22 2.73
C VAL A 94 4.24 -3.08 2.62
N ILE A 95 4.29 -2.15 3.58
CA ILE A 95 3.75 -0.80 3.40
C ILE A 95 4.89 0.15 3.04
N VAL A 96 4.63 1.08 2.14
CA VAL A 96 5.52 2.20 1.82
C VAL A 96 4.96 3.42 2.55
N TYR A 97 5.63 3.78 3.65
CA TYR A 97 5.16 4.74 4.65
C TYR A 97 5.44 6.18 4.21
N SER A 98 4.39 6.98 4.00
CA SER A 98 4.50 8.43 3.73
C SER A 98 5.19 9.15 4.89
N TRP A 99 6.31 9.81 4.62
CA TRP A 99 7.15 10.47 5.60
C TRP A 99 7.55 11.88 5.15
N TRP A 100 7.20 12.88 5.97
CA TRP A 100 7.27 14.32 5.65
C TRP A 100 8.41 15.06 6.37
N GLY A 101 9.52 14.39 6.67
CA GLY A 101 10.65 15.02 7.35
C GLY A 101 10.72 14.71 8.84
N ARG A 102 11.90 14.99 9.43
CA ARG A 102 12.17 14.71 10.84
C ARG A 102 11.28 15.54 11.75
N GLY A 103 10.73 14.89 12.77
CA GLY A 103 9.82 15.55 13.71
C GLY A 103 8.47 15.93 13.12
N SER A 104 8.13 15.55 11.88
CA SER A 104 6.77 15.69 11.35
C SER A 104 5.77 14.87 12.17
N TYR A 105 4.47 15.05 11.92
CA TYR A 105 3.46 14.21 12.55
C TYR A 105 3.69 12.73 12.23
N GLU A 106 3.97 12.44 10.96
CA GLU A 106 4.22 11.11 10.42
C GLU A 106 5.51 10.52 11.00
N ASP A 107 6.58 11.29 11.18
CA ASP A 107 7.78 10.79 11.85
C ASP A 107 7.49 10.34 13.29
N ARG A 108 6.68 11.12 14.04
CA ARG A 108 6.30 10.76 15.42
C ARG A 108 5.44 9.49 15.49
N MET A 109 4.66 9.19 14.45
CA MET A 109 3.83 7.99 14.40
C MET A 109 4.61 6.72 14.00
N ALA A 110 5.78 6.87 13.37
CA ALA A 110 6.48 5.77 12.69
C ALA A 110 6.78 4.58 13.59
N ARG A 111 7.21 4.81 14.85
CA ARG A 111 7.50 3.74 15.81
C ARG A 111 6.25 2.90 16.13
N GLY A 112 5.11 3.55 16.34
CA GLY A 112 3.85 2.87 16.63
C GLY A 112 3.35 2.03 15.45
N VAL A 113 3.51 2.54 14.23
CA VAL A 113 3.18 1.80 13.00
C VAL A 113 4.12 0.61 12.79
N LEU A 114 5.42 0.78 13.02
CA LEU A 114 6.41 -0.29 13.02
C LEU A 114 6.06 -1.40 14.01
N ASP A 115 5.70 -1.06 15.26
CA ASP A 115 5.28 -2.01 16.29
C ASP A 115 4.03 -2.80 15.87
N ALA A 116 3.04 -2.12 15.29
CA ALA A 116 1.82 -2.74 14.77
C ALA A 116 2.11 -3.69 13.59
N ALA A 117 2.98 -3.26 12.66
CA ALA A 117 3.39 -4.03 11.50
C ALA A 117 4.12 -5.32 11.90
N ALA A 118 5.06 -5.23 12.86
CA ALA A 118 5.80 -6.38 13.38
C ALA A 118 4.88 -7.48 13.92
N LYS A 119 3.81 -7.12 14.63
CA LYS A 119 2.82 -8.08 15.18
C LYS A 119 2.06 -8.85 14.10
N ARG A 120 2.07 -8.39 12.84
CA ARG A 120 1.39 -9.03 11.71
C ARG A 120 2.34 -9.55 10.64
N GLY A 121 3.65 -9.45 10.86
CA GLY A 121 4.66 -9.84 9.88
C GLY A 121 4.77 -8.89 8.68
N VAL A 122 4.10 -7.72 8.74
CA VAL A 122 4.19 -6.66 7.74
C VAL A 122 5.50 -5.92 7.92
N LYS A 123 6.11 -5.49 6.82
CA LYS A 123 7.34 -4.69 6.77
C LYS A 123 7.06 -3.26 6.33
N VAL A 124 7.97 -2.35 6.65
CA VAL A 124 7.83 -0.91 6.41
C VAL A 124 9.01 -0.43 5.57
N ALA A 125 8.74 -0.05 4.32
CA ALA A 125 9.59 0.78 3.48
C ALA A 125 9.19 2.25 3.65
N TRP A 126 10.01 3.18 3.15
CA TRP A 126 9.77 4.62 3.35
C TRP A 126 9.47 5.32 2.04
N HIS A 127 8.48 6.19 2.06
CA HIS A 127 8.14 7.09 0.97
C HIS A 127 8.51 8.50 1.41
N ILE A 128 9.65 9.00 0.93
CA ILE A 128 10.14 10.33 1.29
C ILE A 128 9.39 11.35 0.43
N GLU A 129 8.55 12.13 1.12
CA GLU A 129 7.64 13.10 0.53
C GLU A 129 8.35 14.42 0.18
N PRO A 130 7.77 15.29 -0.67
CA PRO A 130 8.33 16.58 -1.05
C PRO A 130 8.08 17.62 0.05
N TYR A 131 8.65 17.39 1.23
CA TYR A 131 8.62 18.36 2.32
C TYR A 131 9.33 19.67 1.92
N GLU A 132 8.99 20.75 2.61
CA GLU A 132 9.53 22.09 2.32
C GLU A 132 11.06 22.11 2.40
N GLY A 133 11.70 22.62 1.35
CA GLY A 133 13.16 22.74 1.28
C GLY A 133 13.92 21.44 1.01
N ARG A 134 13.25 20.35 0.62
CA ARG A 134 13.92 19.09 0.28
C ARG A 134 14.94 19.25 -0.86
N THR A 135 16.18 18.84 -0.60
CA THR A 135 17.29 18.69 -1.56
C THR A 135 17.81 17.25 -1.60
N ALA A 136 18.67 16.93 -2.57
CA ALA A 136 19.32 15.62 -2.63
C ALA A 136 20.14 15.32 -1.35
N GLU A 137 20.86 16.30 -0.82
CA GLU A 137 21.66 16.18 0.42
C GLU A 137 20.77 15.95 1.64
N SER A 138 19.62 16.64 1.71
CA SER A 138 18.67 16.40 2.81
C SER A 138 18.09 15.00 2.77
N VAL A 139 17.81 14.45 1.58
CA VAL A 139 17.35 13.06 1.41
C VAL A 139 18.42 12.07 1.86
N VAL A 140 19.70 12.29 1.53
CA VAL A 140 20.82 11.47 2.04
C VAL A 140 20.86 11.50 3.57
N ALA A 141 20.76 12.69 4.15
CA ALA A 141 20.75 12.83 5.60
C ALA A 141 19.54 12.10 6.23
N ASP A 142 18.36 12.18 5.61
CA ASP A 142 17.15 11.54 6.09
C ASP A 142 17.17 10.02 5.97
N ILE A 143 17.74 9.47 4.89
CA ILE A 143 18.00 8.03 4.77
C ILE A 143 18.88 7.56 5.94
N ALA A 144 19.94 8.32 6.26
CA ALA A 144 20.80 8.01 7.40
C ALA A 144 20.02 8.05 8.73
N TYR A 145 19.20 9.09 8.95
CA TYR A 145 18.36 9.22 10.14
C TYR A 145 17.36 8.07 10.28
N LEU A 146 16.66 7.69 9.21
CA LEU A 146 15.66 6.62 9.23
C LEU A 146 16.33 5.26 9.51
N ASN A 147 17.50 5.02 8.90
CA ASN A 147 18.31 3.84 9.17
C ASN A 147 18.80 3.78 10.63
N GLU A 148 19.30 4.89 11.18
CA GLU A 148 19.78 4.95 12.56
C GLU A 148 18.65 4.79 13.58
N THR A 149 17.55 5.53 13.38
CA THR A 149 16.45 5.65 14.34
C THR A 149 15.55 4.42 14.36
N TYR A 150 15.30 3.84 13.19
CA TYR A 150 14.32 2.77 12.99
C TYR A 150 14.92 1.48 12.41
N GLY A 151 16.14 1.51 11.87
CA GLY A 151 16.73 0.37 11.16
C GLY A 151 16.92 -0.88 12.01
N GLY A 152 17.03 -0.75 13.33
CA GLY A 152 17.06 -1.88 14.28
C GLY A 152 15.71 -2.57 14.48
N HIS A 153 14.61 -1.97 14.01
CA HIS A 153 13.26 -2.48 14.25
C HIS A 153 12.96 -3.71 13.37
N PRO A 154 12.34 -4.79 13.90
CA PRO A 154 12.08 -6.02 13.14
C PRO A 154 11.13 -5.86 11.94
N ALA A 155 10.28 -4.83 11.94
CA ALA A 155 9.42 -4.47 10.80
C ALA A 155 10.12 -3.57 9.76
N TYR A 156 11.30 -3.03 10.04
CA TYR A 156 12.02 -2.20 9.07
C TYR A 156 12.38 -3.01 7.82
N PHE A 157 11.87 -2.59 6.66
CA PHE A 157 11.98 -3.40 5.46
C PHE A 157 13.40 -3.39 4.90
N ARG A 158 13.89 -4.59 4.61
CA ARG A 158 15.14 -4.85 3.92
C ARG A 158 14.84 -5.84 2.82
N ALA A 159 15.00 -5.43 1.57
CA ALA A 159 14.61 -6.22 0.41
C ALA A 159 15.47 -7.49 0.32
N PRO A 160 14.91 -8.71 0.53
CA PRO A 160 15.71 -9.94 0.61
C PRO A 160 16.42 -10.28 -0.70
N ASP A 161 15.84 -9.88 -1.83
CA ASP A 161 16.33 -10.05 -3.19
C ASP A 161 17.28 -8.94 -3.64
N GLN A 162 17.54 -7.94 -2.79
CA GLN A 162 18.37 -6.77 -3.10
C GLN A 162 19.46 -6.56 -2.04
N GLY A 163 20.13 -7.65 -1.65
CA GLY A 163 21.21 -7.62 -0.66
C GLY A 163 20.78 -7.29 0.77
N ARG A 164 19.48 -7.44 1.08
CA ARG A 164 18.88 -7.03 2.37
C ARG A 164 19.12 -5.55 2.68
N ARG A 165 19.12 -4.71 1.65
CA ARG A 165 19.24 -3.25 1.77
C ARG A 165 17.90 -2.61 2.16
N PRO A 166 17.89 -1.57 3.03
CA PRO A 166 16.74 -0.71 3.27
C PRO A 166 16.13 -0.16 1.98
N VAL A 167 14.82 0.13 1.96
CA VAL A 167 14.11 0.57 0.75
C VAL A 167 13.45 1.92 0.95
N PHE A 168 13.72 2.84 0.01
CA PHE A 168 13.21 4.20 -0.03
C PHE A 168 12.62 4.53 -1.41
N TYR A 169 11.44 5.14 -1.41
CA TYR A 169 10.75 5.68 -2.58
C TYR A 169 10.81 7.20 -2.49
N ILE A 170 11.35 7.87 -3.52
CA ILE A 170 11.47 9.34 -3.52
C ILE A 170 10.32 9.92 -4.33
N PHE A 171 9.32 10.47 -3.64
CA PHE A 171 8.17 11.09 -4.31
C PHE A 171 8.60 12.34 -5.05
N TRP A 172 8.05 12.60 -6.22
CA TRP A 172 8.35 13.78 -7.04
C TRP A 172 9.86 13.96 -7.26
N SER A 173 10.58 12.86 -7.49
CA SER A 173 12.04 12.87 -7.66
C SER A 173 12.51 13.79 -8.80
N LEU A 174 11.65 14.04 -9.80
CA LEU A 174 11.96 14.90 -10.95
C LEU A 174 12.00 16.41 -10.62
N GLN A 175 11.59 16.83 -9.42
CA GLN A 175 11.73 18.24 -8.99
C GLN A 175 13.18 18.63 -8.70
N ILE A 176 14.04 17.64 -8.44
CA ILE A 176 15.48 17.83 -8.22
C ILE A 176 16.21 17.33 -9.46
N ALA A 177 17.05 18.19 -10.03
CA ALA A 177 17.75 17.89 -11.29
C ALA A 177 18.98 17.00 -11.11
N ASP A 178 19.68 17.13 -9.98
CA ASP A 178 20.93 16.42 -9.69
C ASP A 178 20.78 15.59 -8.41
N TRP A 179 21.01 14.29 -8.54
CA TRP A 179 20.93 13.31 -7.48
C TRP A 179 22.29 12.69 -7.12
N THR A 180 23.40 13.30 -7.56
CA THR A 180 24.78 12.81 -7.28
C THR A 180 25.03 12.58 -5.79
N ALA A 181 24.39 13.37 -4.90
CA ALA A 181 24.49 13.17 -3.46
C ALA A 181 24.11 11.75 -3.01
N LEU A 182 23.19 11.07 -3.72
CA LEU A 182 22.76 9.70 -3.40
C LEU A 182 23.89 8.67 -3.50
N ASP A 183 24.99 8.96 -4.21
CA ASP A 183 26.15 8.06 -4.28
C ASP A 183 26.77 7.79 -2.89
N GLN A 184 26.49 8.65 -1.91
CA GLN A 184 26.89 8.44 -0.51
C GLN A 184 26.15 7.26 0.16
N VAL A 185 24.97 6.89 -0.33
CA VAL A 185 24.05 5.95 0.35
C VAL A 185 23.45 4.87 -0.57
N ASN A 186 23.52 5.00 -1.89
CA ASN A 186 22.91 4.06 -2.84
C ASN A 186 23.60 2.68 -2.90
N GLY A 187 24.81 2.55 -2.37
CA GLY A 187 25.47 1.26 -2.17
C GLY A 187 24.77 0.40 -1.13
N ASP A 188 24.39 0.99 0.01
CA ASP A 188 23.81 0.29 1.16
C ASP A 188 22.28 0.32 1.19
N ASN A 189 21.64 1.11 0.33
CA ASN A 189 20.20 1.31 0.29
C ASN A 189 19.64 1.09 -1.12
N VAL A 190 18.42 0.60 -1.21
CA VAL A 190 17.61 0.66 -2.43
C VAL A 190 16.84 1.97 -2.44
N ILE A 191 17.05 2.77 -3.48
CA ILE A 191 16.40 4.08 -3.62
C ILE A 191 15.71 4.12 -4.99
N LEU A 192 14.41 4.34 -5.03
CA LEU A 192 13.61 4.35 -6.26
C LEU A 192 13.15 5.76 -6.63
N ALA A 193 13.32 6.12 -7.90
CA ALA A 193 12.82 7.36 -8.49
C ALA A 193 11.38 7.20 -8.99
N GLN A 194 10.55 8.23 -8.83
CA GLN A 194 9.21 8.27 -9.40
C GLN A 194 9.27 8.72 -10.86
N THR A 195 9.47 7.79 -11.79
CA THR A 195 9.57 8.10 -13.23
C THR A 195 9.50 6.84 -14.10
N THR A 196 9.16 7.02 -15.37
CA THR A 196 9.44 6.06 -16.47
C THR A 196 10.54 6.55 -17.41
N ASP A 197 10.98 7.80 -17.25
CA ASP A 197 12.08 8.40 -18.02
C ASP A 197 13.43 7.86 -17.54
N THR A 198 13.99 6.94 -18.32
CA THR A 198 15.26 6.27 -18.01
C THR A 198 16.48 7.21 -18.08
N SER A 199 16.33 8.44 -18.59
CA SER A 199 17.39 9.45 -18.52
C SER A 199 17.50 10.13 -17.14
N LYS A 200 16.51 9.91 -16.25
CA LYS A 200 16.38 10.58 -14.94
C LYS A 200 16.66 9.68 -13.74
N ILE A 201 17.29 8.54 -13.99
CA ILE A 201 17.46 7.46 -12.99
C ILE A 201 18.92 7.24 -12.57
N ALA A 202 19.84 8.08 -13.05
CA ALA A 202 21.21 8.09 -12.55
C ALA A 202 21.20 8.21 -11.01
N HIS A 203 22.09 7.48 -10.34
CA HIS A 203 22.22 7.40 -8.87
C HIS A 203 21.11 6.65 -8.12
N PHE A 204 20.04 6.23 -8.80
CA PHE A 204 18.95 5.42 -8.22
C PHE A 204 19.17 3.92 -8.44
N SER A 205 18.52 3.11 -7.60
CA SER A 205 18.47 1.65 -7.73
C SER A 205 17.32 1.16 -8.62
N GLY A 206 16.44 2.05 -9.09
CA GLY A 206 15.29 1.69 -9.89
C GLY A 206 14.21 2.77 -9.96
N MET A 207 13.05 2.36 -10.47
CA MET A 207 11.93 3.23 -10.84
C MET A 207 10.60 2.73 -10.29
N TYR A 208 9.69 3.65 -10.00
CA TYR A 208 8.27 3.41 -9.76
C TYR A 208 7.41 4.52 -10.38
N THR A 209 6.09 4.33 -10.48
CA THR A 209 5.22 5.28 -11.20
C THR A 209 4.32 6.11 -10.30
N TYR A 210 3.88 5.56 -9.16
CA TYR A 210 2.86 6.06 -8.24
C TYR A 210 1.46 6.27 -8.85
N ASP A 211 1.37 7.00 -9.95
CA ASP A 211 0.12 7.46 -10.59
C ASP A 211 -0.85 6.31 -10.88
N GLY A 212 -2.00 6.36 -10.18
CA GLY A 212 -3.10 5.41 -10.29
C GLY A 212 -4.05 5.64 -11.46
N ILE A 213 -3.90 6.72 -12.22
CA ILE A 213 -4.62 6.96 -13.47
C ILE A 213 -3.82 6.40 -14.65
N ALA A 214 -2.50 6.65 -14.65
CA ALA A 214 -1.60 6.20 -15.71
C ALA A 214 -1.49 4.67 -15.79
N GLY A 215 -1.71 3.93 -14.69
CA GLY A 215 -1.69 2.46 -14.69
C GLY A 215 -2.67 1.83 -15.69
N ALA A 216 -3.79 2.50 -15.97
CA ALA A 216 -4.82 2.04 -16.90
C ALA A 216 -4.35 2.01 -18.36
N THR A 217 -3.34 2.81 -18.72
CA THR A 217 -2.74 2.87 -20.07
C THR A 217 -1.26 2.48 -20.08
N ALA A 218 -0.63 2.34 -18.92
CA ALA A 218 0.75 1.90 -18.71
C ALA A 218 1.79 2.61 -19.62
N PRO A 219 1.80 3.96 -19.68
CA PRO A 219 2.63 4.68 -20.62
C PRO A 219 4.12 4.49 -20.30
N GLY A 220 4.88 4.00 -21.28
CA GLY A 220 6.33 3.80 -21.16
C GLY A 220 6.76 2.67 -20.22
N TRP A 221 5.81 1.86 -19.69
CA TRP A 221 6.14 0.81 -18.72
C TRP A 221 6.97 -0.32 -19.32
N LYS A 222 6.69 -0.69 -20.57
CA LYS A 222 7.46 -1.71 -21.29
C LYS A 222 8.92 -1.29 -21.42
N GLU A 223 9.15 -0.05 -21.85
CA GLU A 223 10.48 0.52 -22.04
C GLU A 223 11.22 0.65 -20.71
N ALA A 224 10.56 1.17 -19.67
CA ALA A 224 11.13 1.27 -18.33
C ALA A 224 11.50 -0.10 -17.74
N GLY A 225 10.61 -1.10 -17.87
CA GLY A 225 10.85 -2.46 -17.40
C GLY A 225 11.97 -3.17 -18.16
N ALA A 226 12.01 -3.04 -19.49
CA ALA A 226 13.10 -3.58 -20.31
C ALA A 226 14.45 -2.96 -19.95
N TYR A 227 14.50 -1.63 -19.81
CA TYR A 227 15.69 -0.91 -19.41
C TYR A 227 16.17 -1.35 -18.01
N ALA A 228 15.24 -1.44 -17.05
CA ALA A 228 15.57 -1.87 -15.70
C ALA A 228 16.16 -3.29 -15.68
N LYS A 229 15.57 -4.21 -16.45
CA LYS A 229 16.07 -5.58 -16.58
C LYS A 229 17.47 -5.65 -17.17
N GLU A 230 17.74 -4.87 -18.22
CA GLU A 230 19.05 -4.81 -18.87
C GLU A 230 20.14 -4.26 -17.92
N HIS A 231 19.78 -3.32 -17.06
CA HIS A 231 20.71 -2.61 -16.18
C HIS A 231 20.74 -3.14 -14.73
N GLY A 232 20.02 -4.24 -14.45
CA GLY A 232 19.93 -4.81 -13.10
C GLY A 232 19.24 -3.91 -12.08
N LEU A 233 18.35 -3.03 -12.53
CA LEU A 233 17.59 -2.09 -11.71
C LEU A 233 16.23 -2.68 -11.31
N ILE A 234 15.64 -2.10 -10.28
CA ILE A 234 14.29 -2.43 -9.83
C ILE A 234 13.27 -1.70 -10.68
N TRP A 235 12.28 -2.44 -11.16
CA TRP A 235 11.07 -1.88 -11.76
C TRP A 235 9.85 -2.17 -10.87
N ALA A 236 9.18 -1.12 -10.41
CA ALA A 236 8.03 -1.19 -9.51
C ALA A 236 6.82 -0.37 -10.06
N PRO A 237 6.13 -0.84 -11.10
CA PRO A 237 4.92 -0.17 -11.58
C PRO A 237 3.87 -0.13 -10.48
N SER A 238 3.13 0.98 -10.44
CA SER A 238 2.07 1.24 -9.46
C SER A 238 0.70 1.05 -10.08
N VAL A 239 -0.18 0.34 -9.37
CA VAL A 239 -1.57 0.07 -9.78
C VAL A 239 -2.55 0.61 -8.76
N ALA A 240 -3.73 1.05 -9.21
CA ALA A 240 -4.77 1.63 -8.38
C ALA A 240 -6.16 1.07 -8.73
N PRO A 241 -7.09 1.01 -7.76
CA PRO A 241 -8.45 0.58 -8.02
C PRO A 241 -9.30 1.62 -8.75
N GLY A 242 -8.85 2.88 -8.78
CA GLY A 242 -9.49 4.05 -9.38
C GLY A 242 -8.93 5.34 -8.77
N TYR A 243 -9.45 6.49 -9.20
CA TYR A 243 -9.05 7.83 -8.74
C TYR A 243 -10.23 8.79 -8.81
N VAL A 244 -10.45 9.56 -7.74
CA VAL A 244 -11.40 10.68 -7.67
C VAL A 244 -11.05 11.53 -6.44
N ASP A 245 -10.87 12.84 -6.63
CA ASP A 245 -10.43 13.76 -5.56
C ASP A 245 -11.27 15.04 -5.43
N ASP A 246 -12.40 15.12 -6.15
CA ASP A 246 -13.25 16.31 -6.25
C ASP A 246 -13.67 16.86 -4.87
N ARG A 247 -13.89 15.99 -3.88
CA ARG A 247 -14.23 16.42 -2.51
C ARG A 247 -13.04 16.97 -1.73
N ALA A 248 -11.86 16.38 -1.90
CA ALA A 248 -10.66 16.85 -1.20
C ALA A 248 -10.10 18.12 -1.83
N VAL A 249 -10.22 18.27 -3.15
CA VAL A 249 -9.70 19.40 -3.91
C VAL A 249 -10.82 20.00 -4.78
N PRO A 250 -11.73 20.81 -4.20
CA PRO A 250 -12.83 21.41 -4.94
C PRO A 250 -12.33 22.23 -6.14
N GLY A 251 -12.86 21.93 -7.33
CA GLY A 251 -12.47 22.60 -8.57
C GLY A 251 -11.22 22.04 -9.24
N ASN A 252 -10.69 20.91 -8.78
CA ASN A 252 -9.64 20.19 -9.50
C ASN A 252 -10.12 19.75 -10.89
N THR A 253 -9.17 19.62 -11.82
CA THR A 253 -9.41 19.16 -13.19
C THR A 253 -8.71 17.84 -13.49
N THR A 254 -8.20 17.15 -12.46
CA THR A 254 -7.56 15.85 -12.63
C THR A 254 -8.60 14.83 -13.10
N PRO A 255 -8.32 14.03 -14.16
CA PRO A 255 -9.29 13.09 -14.67
C PRO A 255 -9.69 12.05 -13.62
N THR A 256 -11.00 11.83 -13.47
CA THR A 256 -11.52 10.70 -12.69
C THR A 256 -11.24 9.39 -13.42
N LEU A 257 -10.78 8.39 -12.67
CA LEU A 257 -10.72 6.99 -13.12
C LEU A 257 -11.71 6.16 -12.31
N GLY A 258 -12.82 5.79 -12.94
CA GLY A 258 -13.86 4.96 -12.32
C GLY A 258 -13.34 3.58 -11.92
N ARG A 259 -13.90 3.00 -10.86
CA ARG A 259 -13.51 1.65 -10.41
C ARG A 259 -14.16 0.52 -11.22
N ASP A 260 -15.22 0.82 -11.96
CA ASP A 260 -15.92 -0.07 -12.90
C ASP A 260 -16.22 -1.47 -12.34
N GLY A 261 -16.77 -1.54 -11.13
CA GLY A 261 -17.06 -2.82 -10.47
C GLY A 261 -15.83 -3.69 -10.22
N GLY A 262 -14.63 -3.09 -10.20
CA GLY A 262 -13.34 -3.76 -10.03
C GLY A 262 -12.59 -4.04 -11.34
N ALA A 263 -13.19 -3.77 -12.51
CA ALA A 263 -12.56 -4.02 -13.81
C ALA A 263 -11.30 -3.16 -14.04
N THR A 264 -11.31 -1.91 -13.55
CA THR A 264 -10.16 -1.00 -13.63
C THR A 264 -8.95 -1.58 -12.90
N TYR A 265 -9.12 -1.99 -11.65
CA TYR A 265 -8.03 -2.56 -10.87
C TYR A 265 -7.44 -3.81 -11.54
N ASP A 266 -8.31 -4.65 -12.10
CA ASP A 266 -7.88 -5.86 -12.82
C ASP A 266 -7.13 -5.55 -14.10
N LYS A 267 -7.53 -4.51 -14.82
CA LYS A 267 -6.84 -4.03 -16.01
C LYS A 267 -5.44 -3.55 -15.64
N GLU A 268 -5.29 -2.74 -14.61
CA GLU A 268 -3.98 -2.22 -14.21
C GLU A 268 -3.03 -3.32 -13.74
N TRP A 269 -3.52 -4.27 -12.93
CA TRP A 269 -2.73 -5.45 -12.57
C TRP A 269 -2.36 -6.29 -13.79
N SER A 270 -3.28 -6.45 -14.75
CA SER A 270 -3.00 -7.18 -15.99
C SER A 270 -1.92 -6.46 -16.81
N ASN A 271 -2.01 -5.14 -16.95
CA ASN A 271 -1.00 -4.32 -17.61
C ASN A 271 0.37 -4.46 -16.93
N ALA A 272 0.42 -4.33 -15.60
CA ALA A 272 1.65 -4.45 -14.82
C ALA A 272 2.33 -5.80 -15.02
N LEU A 273 1.55 -6.89 -15.04
CA LEU A 273 2.07 -8.25 -15.11
C LEU A 273 2.28 -8.79 -16.54
N ASP A 274 1.74 -8.13 -17.56
CA ASP A 274 1.97 -8.48 -18.96
C ASP A 274 3.36 -7.99 -19.41
N PRO A 275 4.31 -8.88 -19.78
CA PRO A 275 5.65 -8.44 -20.19
C PRO A 275 5.67 -7.53 -21.42
N VAL A 276 4.64 -7.59 -22.27
CA VAL A 276 4.53 -6.76 -23.48
C VAL A 276 4.04 -5.34 -23.14
N ILE A 277 3.34 -5.16 -22.01
CA ILE A 277 2.79 -3.87 -21.57
C ILE A 277 3.61 -3.31 -20.41
N GLY A 278 3.76 -4.09 -19.35
CA GLY A 278 4.37 -3.70 -18.08
C GLY A 278 5.86 -4.01 -17.93
N GLY A 279 6.49 -4.72 -18.88
CA GLY A 279 7.95 -4.87 -18.90
C GLY A 279 8.57 -5.77 -17.81
N ASP A 280 7.83 -6.75 -17.29
CA ASP A 280 8.30 -7.76 -16.30
C ASP A 280 8.74 -7.15 -14.94
N PRO A 281 7.78 -6.83 -14.05
CA PRO A 281 8.05 -6.05 -12.84
C PRO A 281 8.87 -6.81 -11.80
N THR A 282 9.83 -6.10 -11.18
CA THR A 282 10.57 -6.59 -10.01
C THR A 282 9.64 -6.65 -8.79
N TRP A 283 8.94 -5.55 -8.54
CA TRP A 283 7.93 -5.38 -7.51
C TRP A 283 6.66 -4.80 -8.15
N VAL A 284 5.52 -4.84 -7.45
CA VAL A 284 4.34 -4.06 -7.83
C VAL A 284 3.96 -3.22 -6.62
N SER A 285 3.81 -1.92 -6.81
CA SER A 285 3.24 -1.04 -5.79
C SER A 285 1.75 -0.83 -6.03
N VAL A 286 0.99 -0.63 -4.95
CA VAL A 286 -0.44 -0.31 -5.02
C VAL A 286 -0.64 1.09 -4.46
N THR A 287 -1.19 1.96 -5.29
CA THR A 287 -1.64 3.31 -4.95
C THR A 287 -3.16 3.24 -4.76
N SER A 288 -3.67 3.06 -3.55
CA SER A 288 -2.99 3.10 -2.25
C SER A 288 -3.66 2.15 -1.26
N PHE A 289 -3.06 1.92 -0.08
CA PHE A 289 -3.83 1.38 1.03
C PHE A 289 -4.93 2.37 1.43
N ASN A 290 -4.59 3.59 1.84
CA ASN A 290 -5.50 4.52 2.48
C ASN A 290 -5.33 5.99 2.08
N GLU A 291 -4.95 6.29 0.84
CA GLU A 291 -5.08 7.66 0.32
C GLU A 291 -6.55 7.95 0.03
N TRP A 292 -7.26 8.45 1.05
CA TRP A 292 -8.70 8.67 0.98
C TRP A 292 -9.05 9.88 0.13
N HIS A 293 -8.18 10.90 0.11
CA HIS A 293 -8.43 12.15 -0.61
C HIS A 293 -8.47 11.94 -2.12
N GLU A 294 -7.62 11.06 -2.63
CA GLU A 294 -7.54 10.75 -4.07
C GLU A 294 -8.47 9.60 -4.49
N GLY A 295 -9.24 9.05 -3.55
CA GLY A 295 -10.15 7.95 -3.85
C GLY A 295 -9.46 6.70 -4.39
N SER A 296 -8.14 6.55 -4.17
CA SER A 296 -7.31 5.42 -4.65
C SER A 296 -7.21 4.27 -3.63
N SER A 297 -7.82 4.43 -2.46
CA SER A 297 -7.76 3.50 -1.34
C SER A 297 -8.29 2.09 -1.65
N ILE A 298 -7.57 1.06 -1.19
CA ILE A 298 -8.06 -0.33 -1.04
C ILE A 298 -8.47 -0.68 0.39
N GLU A 299 -8.22 0.21 1.36
CA GLU A 299 -8.74 0.13 2.73
C GLU A 299 -10.27 -0.01 2.68
N PRO A 300 -10.89 -0.81 3.56
CA PRO A 300 -12.33 -0.98 3.53
C PRO A 300 -13.12 0.31 3.67
N ALA A 301 -13.97 0.59 2.69
CA ALA A 301 -14.95 1.67 2.74
C ALA A 301 -16.28 1.17 3.35
N ALA A 302 -16.94 2.01 4.14
CA ALA A 302 -18.22 1.70 4.77
C ALA A 302 -19.30 1.43 3.71
N SER A 303 -20.04 0.32 3.83
CA SER A 303 -21.17 0.03 2.94
C SER A 303 -22.43 0.81 3.31
N ASN A 304 -22.40 1.57 4.40
CA ASN A 304 -23.49 2.42 4.87
C ASN A 304 -22.88 3.70 5.47
N PRO A 305 -22.33 4.59 4.62
CA PRO A 305 -21.68 5.81 5.06
C PRO A 305 -22.72 6.83 5.61
N PRO A 306 -22.28 7.92 6.25
CA PRO A 306 -23.18 8.98 6.68
C PRO A 306 -24.08 9.48 5.53
N ALA A 307 -25.38 9.59 5.80
CA ALA A 307 -26.35 10.01 4.80
C ALA A 307 -26.23 11.51 4.50
N GLY A 308 -26.60 11.91 3.27
CA GLY A 308 -26.67 13.32 2.87
C GLY A 308 -25.40 13.89 2.21
N PHE A 309 -24.32 13.11 2.12
CA PHE A 309 -23.02 13.57 1.57
C PHE A 309 -22.64 12.96 0.22
N GLY A 310 -23.41 12.00 -0.30
CA GLY A 310 -23.19 11.43 -1.62
C GLY A 310 -21.97 10.51 -1.74
N TYR A 311 -21.45 9.98 -0.63
CA TYR A 311 -20.31 9.06 -0.64
C TYR A 311 -20.51 7.88 -1.59
N GLN A 312 -19.48 7.57 -2.35
CA GLN A 312 -19.35 6.32 -3.07
C GLN A 312 -19.18 5.15 -2.08
N THR A 313 -19.41 3.93 -2.56
CA THR A 313 -19.12 2.71 -1.81
C THR A 313 -18.51 1.67 -2.75
N PHE A 314 -18.00 0.57 -2.20
CA PHE A 314 -17.54 -0.56 -3.02
C PHE A 314 -18.67 -1.46 -3.51
N ALA A 315 -19.94 -1.11 -3.31
CA ALA A 315 -21.06 -1.90 -3.79
C ALA A 315 -20.96 -2.16 -5.31
N GLY A 316 -21.13 -3.42 -5.71
CA GLY A 316 -20.96 -3.86 -7.10
C GLY A 316 -19.56 -4.38 -7.42
N ALA A 317 -18.53 -4.03 -6.64
CA ALA A 317 -17.17 -4.51 -6.87
C ALA A 317 -17.10 -6.04 -6.82
N TYR A 318 -16.70 -6.66 -7.94
CA TYR A 318 -16.66 -8.11 -8.12
C TYR A 318 -17.99 -8.81 -7.75
N GLY A 319 -19.13 -8.15 -8.02
CA GLY A 319 -20.47 -8.65 -7.72
C GLY A 319 -20.86 -8.61 -6.24
N LYS A 320 -20.05 -8.03 -5.36
CA LYS A 320 -20.31 -7.96 -3.91
C LYS A 320 -21.24 -6.81 -3.56
N ARG A 321 -21.98 -6.94 -2.46
CA ARG A 321 -22.91 -5.91 -1.94
C ARG A 321 -22.85 -5.82 -0.42
N GLY A 322 -23.33 -4.71 0.13
CA GLY A 322 -23.36 -4.47 1.58
C GLY A 322 -22.00 -4.67 2.24
N LYS A 323 -21.98 -5.22 3.46
CA LYS A 323 -20.75 -5.47 4.22
C LYS A 323 -19.71 -6.33 3.49
N ALA A 324 -20.16 -7.22 2.60
CA ALA A 324 -19.25 -8.07 1.83
C ALA A 324 -18.43 -7.28 0.79
N ALA A 325 -18.93 -6.12 0.35
CA ALA A 325 -18.23 -5.25 -0.59
C ALA A 325 -17.13 -4.42 0.07
N GLU A 326 -17.21 -4.16 1.38
CA GLU A 326 -16.26 -3.30 2.10
C GLU A 326 -14.81 -3.80 1.93
N THR A 327 -14.58 -5.10 1.86
CA THR A 327 -13.23 -5.68 1.72
C THR A 327 -12.90 -6.14 0.30
N ALA A 328 -13.69 -5.75 -0.71
CA ALA A 328 -13.59 -6.28 -2.07
C ALA A 328 -12.19 -6.08 -2.68
N TYR A 329 -11.61 -4.89 -2.53
CA TYR A 329 -10.29 -4.59 -3.08
C TYR A 329 -9.16 -5.29 -2.34
N LEU A 330 -9.22 -5.45 -1.00
CA LEU A 330 -8.27 -6.30 -0.28
C LEU A 330 -8.28 -7.75 -0.78
N ASP A 331 -9.47 -8.31 -0.98
CA ASP A 331 -9.63 -9.68 -1.47
C ASP A 331 -9.09 -9.81 -2.91
N ARG A 332 -9.27 -8.79 -3.74
CA ARG A 332 -8.72 -8.78 -5.10
C ARG A 332 -7.21 -8.58 -5.13
N THR A 333 -6.65 -7.71 -4.29
CA THR A 333 -5.20 -7.60 -4.12
C THR A 333 -4.61 -8.96 -3.74
N LYS A 334 -5.27 -9.74 -2.87
CA LYS A 334 -4.82 -11.10 -2.53
C LYS A 334 -4.81 -12.05 -3.72
N TYR A 335 -5.80 -11.95 -4.60
CA TYR A 335 -5.82 -12.71 -5.84
C TYR A 335 -4.61 -12.34 -6.72
N TRP A 336 -4.34 -11.05 -6.91
CA TRP A 336 -3.24 -10.57 -7.74
C TRP A 336 -1.86 -10.83 -7.15
N VAL A 337 -1.68 -10.71 -5.83
CA VAL A 337 -0.48 -11.14 -5.11
C VAL A 337 -0.16 -12.60 -5.42
N LYS A 338 -1.15 -13.49 -5.33
CA LYS A 338 -0.97 -14.92 -5.65
C LYS A 338 -0.63 -15.12 -7.13
N ALA A 339 -1.23 -14.35 -8.03
CA ALA A 339 -0.95 -14.43 -9.46
C ALA A 339 0.48 -13.97 -9.77
N PHE A 340 0.95 -12.89 -9.13
CA PHE A 340 2.30 -12.37 -9.30
C PHE A 340 3.37 -13.33 -8.76
N GLU A 341 3.18 -13.85 -7.55
CA GLU A 341 4.14 -14.80 -6.96
C GLU A 341 4.23 -16.13 -7.74
N LYS A 342 3.13 -16.59 -8.37
CA LYS A 342 3.15 -17.80 -9.21
C LYS A 342 3.94 -17.65 -10.51
N ARG A 343 4.17 -16.43 -10.99
CA ARG A 343 4.90 -16.16 -12.23
C ARG A 343 6.42 -16.14 -12.02
N ARG A 344 6.90 -16.27 -10.78
CA ARG A 344 8.28 -16.01 -10.37
C ARG A 344 9.04 -17.24 -9.94
#